data_AF-A0A928J8B4-F1
#
_entry.id   AF-A0A928J8B4-F1
#
_cell.length_a   1.000
_cell.length_b   1.000
_cell.length_c   1.000
_cell.angle_alpha   90.00
_cell.angle_beta   90.00
_cell.angle_gamma   90.00
#
_symmetry.space_group_name_H-M   'P 1'
#
loop_
_entity.id
_entity.type
_entity.pdbx_description
1 polymer ?
#
loop_
_entity_poly.entity_id
_entity_poly.type
_entity_poly.pdbx_seq_one_letter_code
_entity_poly.pdbx_strand_id
1 'polypeptide(L)'
;MNIGNKIKELRKQRGITQEQLANSIGISFQAVSKWENGIALPDITLAPILASYFGVSMDELFEFNLKEIESAIDSIVNEAYKFRESDPPKSRDILEEGLKKYPDNEVLLNNLLYVLNYSKDPDKTISIASSLIEKTNQADIKYDALRFLAYAYKVKGNLKSAEAAIEQIPEIYFTKLTEMAYLLEGKPKYEAAEKQKWISFENLIQMMEKLAEYYESQGMKAEAIKEREKALKFIDLVENSAYDVYVSFFNNKIKNNLE
;
A
#
# COMPACT_ATOMS: atom_id res chain seq x y z
N MET A 1 -8.08 8.92 22.61
CA MET A 1 -7.58 10.17 23.24
C MET A 1 -8.11 10.26 24.67
N ASN A 2 -7.23 10.11 25.66
CA ASN A 2 -7.60 10.36 27.07
C ASN A 2 -6.62 11.34 27.73
N ILE A 3 -6.59 12.57 27.19
CA ILE A 3 -5.75 13.67 27.70
C ILE A 3 -5.98 13.93 29.20
N GLY A 4 -7.19 13.72 29.71
CA GLY A 4 -7.52 13.85 31.13
C GLY A 4 -6.74 12.88 32.02
N ASN A 5 -6.66 11.61 31.61
CA ASN A 5 -5.84 10.61 32.30
C ASN A 5 -4.35 10.94 32.20
N LYS A 6 -3.88 11.39 31.03
CA LYS A 6 -2.48 11.77 30.85
C LYS A 6 -2.09 12.98 31.71
N ILE A 7 -2.93 14.00 31.79
CA ILE A 7 -2.73 15.15 32.68
C ILE A 7 -2.65 14.69 34.14
N LYS A 8 -3.55 13.79 34.57
CA LYS A 8 -3.56 13.23 35.92
C LYS A 8 -2.28 12.45 36.23
N GLU A 9 -1.79 11.67 35.27
CA GLU A 9 -0.54 10.92 35.36
C GLU A 9 0.65 11.87 35.53
N LEU A 10 0.83 12.83 34.61
CA LEU A 10 1.93 13.80 34.63
C LEU A 10 1.90 14.66 35.90
N ARG A 11 0.72 15.07 36.34
CA ARG A 11 0.52 15.79 37.60
C ARG A 11 1.00 14.98 38.80
N LYS A 12 0.60 13.70 38.86
CA LYS A 12 1.02 12.79 39.94
C LYS A 12 2.52 12.50 39.91
N GLN A 13 3.13 12.34 38.73
CA GLN A 13 4.57 12.17 38.57
C GLN A 13 5.37 13.36 39.13
N ARG A 14 4.82 14.58 39.01
CA ARG A 14 5.38 15.79 39.63
C ARG A 14 5.03 15.99 41.10
N GLY A 15 4.20 15.14 41.68
CA GLY A 15 3.80 15.22 43.08
C GLY A 15 2.94 16.43 43.45
N ILE A 16 2.29 17.08 42.48
CA ILE A 16 1.48 18.29 42.71
C ILE A 16 -0.02 17.98 42.80
N THR A 17 -0.80 18.82 43.47
CA THR A 17 -2.26 18.72 43.56
C THR A 17 -2.95 19.32 42.33
N GLN A 18 -4.23 18.99 42.13
CA GLN A 18 -5.04 19.59 41.04
C GLN A 18 -5.11 21.13 41.19
N GLU A 19 -5.14 21.63 42.43
CA GLU A 19 -5.18 23.06 42.73
C GLU A 19 -3.85 23.74 42.40
N GLN A 20 -2.73 23.10 42.70
CA GLN A 20 -1.40 23.60 42.32
C GLN A 20 -1.23 23.64 40.80
N LEU A 21 -1.73 22.64 40.08
CA LEU A 21 -1.76 22.63 38.62
C LEU A 21 -2.62 23.79 38.09
N ALA A 22 -3.83 23.94 38.63
CA ALA A 22 -4.76 24.99 38.22
C ALA A 22 -4.15 26.40 38.41
N ASN A 23 -3.54 26.64 39.56
CA ASN A 23 -2.87 27.91 39.88
C ASN A 23 -1.66 28.16 38.96
N SER A 24 -0.89 27.12 38.62
CA SER A 24 0.29 27.27 37.76
C SER A 24 -0.07 27.65 36.31
N ILE A 25 -1.24 27.24 35.85
CA ILE A 25 -1.71 27.43 34.47
C ILE A 25 -2.70 28.61 34.38
N GLY A 26 -3.14 29.17 35.52
CA GLY A 26 -4.05 30.32 35.57
C GLY A 26 -5.51 29.96 35.28
N ILE A 27 -5.95 28.77 35.72
CA ILE A 27 -7.30 28.24 35.49
C ILE A 27 -7.96 27.85 36.82
N SER A 28 -9.24 27.50 36.78
CA SER A 28 -9.94 27.02 37.97
C SER A 28 -9.62 25.57 38.30
N PHE A 29 -9.57 25.24 39.59
CA PHE A 29 -9.47 23.86 40.06
C PHE A 29 -10.55 22.96 39.45
N GLN A 30 -11.77 23.48 39.31
CA GLN A 30 -12.91 22.75 38.75
C GLN A 30 -12.66 22.35 37.29
N ALA A 31 -11.91 23.15 36.51
CA ALA A 31 -11.51 22.78 35.16
C ALA A 31 -10.59 21.56 35.18
N VAL A 32 -9.52 21.58 35.98
CA VAL A 32 -8.60 20.45 36.14
C VAL A 32 -9.33 19.20 36.61
N SER A 33 -10.20 19.33 37.61
CA SER A 33 -10.99 18.20 38.13
C SER A 33 -11.91 17.60 37.07
N LYS A 34 -12.57 18.42 36.24
CA LYS A 34 -13.39 17.93 35.13
C LYS A 34 -12.56 17.19 34.08
N TRP A 35 -11.36 17.68 33.78
CA TRP A 35 -10.45 17.02 32.82
C TRP A 35 -10.01 15.65 33.33
N GLU A 36 -9.48 15.58 34.57
CA GLU A 36 -8.95 14.35 35.15
C GLU A 36 -10.02 13.28 35.47
N ASN A 37 -11.31 13.65 35.38
CA ASN A 37 -12.44 12.75 35.55
C ASN A 37 -13.19 12.49 34.22
N GLY A 38 -12.69 12.98 33.09
CA GLY A 38 -13.30 12.78 31.77
C GLY A 38 -14.64 13.50 31.56
N ILE A 39 -14.98 14.47 32.41
CA ILE A 39 -16.24 15.24 32.34
C ILE A 39 -16.14 16.33 31.27
N ALA A 40 -14.95 16.87 31.03
CA ALA A 40 -14.67 17.86 29.99
C ALA A 40 -13.25 17.67 29.44
N LEU A 41 -12.98 18.24 28.28
CA LEU A 41 -11.63 18.33 27.72
C LEU A 41 -11.02 19.71 28.02
N PRO A 42 -9.69 19.83 28.15
CA PRO A 42 -9.04 21.13 28.11
C PRO A 42 -9.30 21.81 26.76
N ASP A 43 -9.43 23.14 26.78
CA ASP A 43 -9.46 23.93 25.55
C ASP A 43 -8.18 23.66 24.75
N ILE A 44 -8.29 23.58 23.42
CA ILE A 44 -7.14 23.36 22.55
C ILE A 44 -6.05 24.42 22.76
N THR A 45 -6.41 25.65 23.15
CA THR A 45 -5.45 26.72 23.44
C THR A 45 -4.63 26.46 24.71
N LEU A 46 -5.10 25.60 25.61
CA LEU A 46 -4.39 25.22 26.83
C LEU A 46 -3.40 24.08 26.61
N ALA A 47 -3.52 23.34 25.50
CA ALA A 47 -2.67 22.19 25.25
C ALA A 47 -1.17 22.55 25.11
N PRO A 48 -0.75 23.62 24.40
CA PRO A 48 0.66 24.03 24.38
C PRO A 48 1.19 24.41 25.76
N ILE A 49 0.34 25.04 26.59
CA ILE A 49 0.71 25.45 27.95
C ILE A 49 0.87 24.23 28.84
N LEU A 50 -0.04 23.26 28.76
CA LEU A 50 0.04 21.98 29.48
C LEU A 50 1.29 21.19 29.05
N ALA A 51 1.55 21.09 27.74
CA ALA A 51 2.72 20.39 27.20
C ALA A 51 4.02 21.04 27.71
N SER A 52 4.13 22.37 27.59
CA SER A 52 5.26 23.13 28.11
C SER A 52 5.40 23.02 29.63
N TYR A 53 4.28 23.07 30.36
CA TYR A 53 4.28 22.97 31.82
C TYR A 53 4.85 21.62 32.22
N PHE A 54 4.35 20.51 31.66
CA PHE A 54 4.78 19.15 32.00
C PHE A 54 6.12 18.74 31.37
N GLY A 55 6.61 19.46 30.37
CA GLY A 55 7.86 19.15 29.68
C GLY A 55 7.75 17.98 28.71
N VAL A 56 6.56 17.80 28.12
CA VAL A 56 6.23 16.73 27.18
C VAL A 56 5.90 17.31 25.81
N SER A 57 5.97 16.50 24.75
CA SER A 57 5.48 16.92 23.43
C SER A 57 3.94 16.97 23.40
N MET A 58 3.39 17.64 22.38
CA MET A 58 1.94 17.60 22.13
C MET A 58 1.46 16.16 21.87
N ASP A 59 2.23 15.38 21.12
CA ASP A 59 1.90 13.98 20.84
C ASP A 59 1.83 13.14 22.11
N GLU A 60 2.78 13.36 23.04
CA GLU A 60 2.77 12.69 24.33
C GLU A 60 1.60 13.13 25.22
N LEU A 61 1.27 14.44 25.22
CA LEU A 61 0.14 14.98 25.98
C LEU A 61 -1.21 14.42 25.50
N PHE A 62 -1.39 14.27 24.19
CA PHE A 62 -2.61 13.76 23.59
C PHE A 62 -2.67 12.24 23.48
N GLU A 63 -1.60 11.54 23.87
CA GLU A 63 -1.40 10.12 23.59
C GLU A 63 -1.62 9.83 22.10
N PHE A 64 -1.13 10.71 21.22
CA PHE A 64 -1.26 10.58 19.79
C PHE A 64 -0.46 9.37 19.32
N ASN A 65 -1.15 8.25 19.17
CA ASN A 65 -0.55 6.99 18.82
C ASN A 65 -0.61 6.78 17.31
N LEU A 66 0.45 7.19 16.61
CA LEU A 66 0.61 6.93 15.17
C LEU A 66 0.36 5.45 14.83
N LYS A 67 0.73 4.52 15.72
CA LYS A 67 0.50 3.08 15.51
C LYS A 67 -0.98 2.70 15.49
N GLU A 68 -1.85 3.42 16.21
CA GLU A 68 -3.30 3.19 16.15
C GLU A 68 -3.87 3.62 14.81
N ILE A 69 -3.38 4.73 14.25
CA ILE A 69 -3.77 5.16 12.91
C ILE A 69 -3.26 4.15 11.88
N GLU A 70 -1.99 3.77 11.94
CA GLU A 70 -1.39 2.74 11.07
C GLU A 70 -2.19 1.44 11.14
N SER A 71 -2.51 0.96 12.35
CA SER A 71 -3.31 -0.26 12.53
C SER A 71 -4.74 -0.12 11.98
N ALA A 72 -5.34 1.07 12.08
CA ALA A 72 -6.65 1.34 11.49
C ALA A 72 -6.59 1.36 9.95
N ILE A 73 -5.54 1.93 9.36
CA ILE A 73 -5.29 1.90 7.92
C ILE A 73 -5.08 0.46 7.46
N ASP A 74 -4.24 -0.31 8.15
CA ASP A 74 -3.98 -1.72 7.84
C ASP A 74 -5.27 -2.55 7.89
N SER A 75 -6.14 -2.30 8.86
CA SER A 75 -7.44 -2.98 8.95
C SER A 75 -8.32 -2.69 7.73
N ILE A 76 -8.39 -1.42 7.30
CA ILE A 76 -9.15 -1.01 6.10
C ILE A 76 -8.58 -1.68 4.86
N VAL A 77 -7.25 -1.64 4.69
CA VAL A 77 -6.55 -2.26 3.55
C VAL A 77 -6.79 -3.77 3.52
N ASN A 78 -6.64 -4.45 4.65
CA ASN A 78 -6.85 -5.89 4.76
C ASN A 78 -8.30 -6.28 4.46
N GLU A 79 -9.27 -5.47 4.87
CA GLU A 79 -10.68 -5.70 4.53
C GLU A 79 -10.94 -5.50 3.03
N ALA A 80 -10.43 -4.41 2.45
CA ALA A 80 -10.54 -4.14 1.02
C ALA A 80 -9.86 -5.24 0.17
N TYR A 81 -8.71 -5.74 0.62
CA TYR A 81 -7.93 -6.76 -0.09
C TYR A 81 -8.71 -8.06 -0.30
N LYS A 82 -9.56 -8.46 0.64
CA LYS A 82 -10.42 -9.66 0.53
C LYS A 82 -11.34 -9.64 -0.70
N PHE A 83 -11.70 -8.43 -1.15
CA PHE A 83 -12.62 -8.21 -2.27
C PHE A 83 -11.90 -7.75 -3.54
N ARG A 84 -10.58 -7.55 -3.53
CA ARG A 84 -9.85 -6.93 -4.64
C ARG A 84 -10.13 -7.61 -5.98
N GLU A 85 -10.05 -8.93 -6.02
CA GLU A 85 -10.26 -9.73 -7.23
C GLU A 85 -11.71 -10.19 -7.40
N SER A 86 -12.38 -10.53 -6.29
CA SER A 86 -13.72 -11.13 -6.31
C SER A 86 -14.86 -10.11 -6.47
N ASP A 87 -14.68 -8.91 -5.93
CA ASP A 87 -15.65 -7.80 -5.98
C ASP A 87 -14.92 -6.43 -5.92
N PRO A 88 -14.25 -6.03 -7.02
CA PRO A 88 -13.48 -4.78 -7.07
C PRO A 88 -14.30 -3.52 -6.71
N PRO A 89 -15.59 -3.37 -7.10
CA PRO A 89 -16.42 -2.27 -6.63
C PRO A 89 -16.54 -2.19 -5.11
N LYS A 90 -16.80 -3.31 -4.42
CA LYS A 90 -16.85 -3.32 -2.96
C LYS A 90 -15.51 -2.98 -2.32
N SER A 91 -14.42 -3.50 -2.87
CA SER A 91 -13.06 -3.15 -2.42
C SER A 91 -12.81 -1.64 -2.52
N ARG A 92 -13.23 -1.03 -3.64
CA ARG A 92 -13.17 0.42 -3.85
C ARG A 92 -13.98 1.20 -2.82
N ASP A 93 -15.22 0.80 -2.56
CA ASP A 93 -16.08 1.48 -1.59
C ASP A 93 -15.45 1.51 -0.19
N ILE A 94 -14.85 0.39 0.26
CA ILE A 94 -14.13 0.33 1.55
C ILE A 94 -12.97 1.33 1.58
N LEU A 95 -12.19 1.41 0.50
CA LEU A 95 -11.05 2.33 0.41
C LEU A 95 -11.48 3.79 0.36
N GLU A 96 -12.55 4.12 -0.39
CA GLU A 96 -13.08 5.47 -0.49
C GLU A 96 -13.71 5.93 0.84
N GLU A 97 -14.41 5.06 1.57
CA GLU A 97 -14.84 5.35 2.94
C GLU A 97 -13.65 5.58 3.89
N GLY A 98 -12.59 4.78 3.75
CA GLY A 98 -11.33 4.98 4.48
C GLY A 98 -10.71 6.35 4.21
N LEU A 99 -10.68 6.77 2.95
CA LEU A 99 -10.12 8.07 2.52
C LEU A 99 -10.96 9.27 2.99
N LYS A 100 -12.26 9.11 3.25
CA LYS A 100 -13.05 10.16 3.93
C LYS A 100 -12.54 10.43 5.35
N LYS A 101 -12.08 9.38 6.04
CA LYS A 101 -11.55 9.47 7.42
C LYS A 101 -10.07 9.84 7.45
N TYR A 102 -9.29 9.35 6.48
CA TYR A 102 -7.86 9.62 6.35
C TYR A 102 -7.55 10.17 4.95
N PRO A 103 -7.90 11.44 4.68
CA PRO A 103 -7.65 12.08 3.40
C PRO A 103 -6.16 12.01 3.04
N ASP A 104 -5.86 11.86 1.76
CA ASP A 104 -4.50 11.81 1.21
C ASP A 104 -3.58 10.71 1.79
N ASN A 105 -4.12 9.74 2.54
CA ASN A 105 -3.31 8.64 3.04
C ASN A 105 -2.73 7.81 1.88
N GLU A 106 -1.41 7.77 1.78
CA GLU A 106 -0.70 7.18 0.65
C GLU A 106 -0.94 5.67 0.49
N VAL A 107 -1.10 4.95 1.61
CA VAL A 107 -1.35 3.50 1.57
C VAL A 107 -2.75 3.23 1.01
N LEU A 108 -3.77 3.97 1.47
CA LEU A 108 -5.13 3.82 0.94
C LEU A 108 -5.22 4.22 -0.53
N LEU A 109 -4.60 5.34 -0.92
CA LEU A 109 -4.53 5.78 -2.30
C LEU A 109 -3.81 4.77 -3.20
N ASN A 110 -2.69 4.20 -2.75
CA ASN A 110 -1.97 3.16 -3.50
C ASN A 110 -2.85 1.94 -3.71
N ASN A 111 -3.54 1.47 -2.66
CA ASN A 111 -4.45 0.34 -2.75
C ASN A 111 -5.67 0.63 -3.63
N LEU A 112 -6.14 1.89 -3.68
CA LEU A 112 -7.22 2.31 -4.56
C LEU A 112 -6.84 2.16 -6.03
N LEU A 113 -5.59 2.44 -6.42
CA LEU A 113 -5.12 2.28 -7.80
C LEU A 113 -5.34 0.86 -8.35
N TYR A 114 -5.21 -0.18 -7.50
CA TYR A 114 -5.40 -1.58 -7.89
C TYR A 114 -6.84 -1.93 -8.28
N VAL A 115 -7.83 -1.16 -7.80
CA VAL A 115 -9.26 -1.43 -8.05
C VAL A 115 -9.91 -0.35 -8.92
N LEU A 116 -9.15 0.66 -9.34
CA LEU A 116 -9.60 1.61 -10.35
C LEU A 116 -9.55 0.97 -11.74
N ASN A 117 -10.59 1.24 -12.52
CA ASN A 117 -10.62 0.83 -13.91
C ASN A 117 -10.06 1.98 -14.77
N TYR A 118 -8.73 2.01 -14.92
CA TYR A 118 -8.04 3.02 -15.72
C TYR A 118 -8.44 2.98 -17.20
N SER A 119 -9.04 1.88 -17.70
CA SER A 119 -9.61 1.82 -19.05
C SER A 119 -10.90 2.63 -19.19
N LYS A 120 -11.63 2.85 -18.09
CA LYS A 120 -12.86 3.65 -18.04
C LYS A 120 -12.62 5.07 -17.55
N ASP A 121 -11.74 5.25 -16.57
CA ASP A 121 -11.45 6.54 -15.95
C ASP A 121 -9.93 6.71 -15.75
N PRO A 122 -9.17 6.92 -16.84
CA PRO A 122 -7.73 7.10 -16.76
C PRO A 122 -7.35 8.40 -16.05
N ASP A 123 -8.20 9.43 -16.07
CA ASP A 123 -7.90 10.73 -15.48
C ASP A 123 -7.87 10.68 -13.95
N LYS A 124 -8.80 9.94 -13.32
CA LYS A 124 -8.75 9.68 -11.88
C LYS A 124 -7.49 8.91 -11.49
N THR A 125 -7.10 7.89 -12.27
CA THR A 125 -5.85 7.14 -12.04
C THR A 125 -4.62 8.04 -12.15
N ILE A 126 -4.54 8.89 -13.18
CA ILE A 126 -3.44 9.85 -13.37
C ILE A 126 -3.35 10.79 -12.18
N SER A 127 -4.48 11.39 -11.77
CA SER A 127 -4.51 12.33 -10.64
C SER A 127 -3.97 11.72 -9.35
N ILE A 128 -4.42 10.50 -9.01
CA ILE A 128 -3.99 9.82 -7.78
C ILE A 128 -2.51 9.42 -7.88
N ALA A 129 -2.12 8.80 -9.00
CA ALA A 129 -0.75 8.34 -9.19
C ALA A 129 0.26 9.51 -9.17
N SER A 130 -0.05 10.62 -9.85
CA SER A 130 0.79 11.84 -9.81
C SER A 130 0.91 12.40 -8.39
N SER A 131 -0.19 12.49 -7.63
CA SER A 131 -0.13 12.94 -6.24
C SER A 131 0.73 12.02 -5.36
N LEU A 132 0.69 10.71 -5.57
CA LEU A 132 1.53 9.77 -4.83
C LEU A 132 3.01 9.97 -5.17
N ILE A 133 3.35 10.06 -6.46
CA ILE A 133 4.72 10.23 -6.94
C ILE A 133 5.37 11.51 -6.38
N GLU A 134 4.61 12.59 -6.25
CA GLU A 134 5.08 13.87 -5.73
C GLU A 134 5.28 13.87 -4.20
N LYS A 135 4.41 13.17 -3.46
CA LYS A 135 4.34 13.28 -1.99
C LYS A 135 5.05 12.14 -1.25
N THR A 136 5.09 10.93 -1.81
CA THR A 136 5.58 9.76 -1.08
C THR A 136 7.10 9.70 -1.02
N ASN A 137 7.62 9.27 0.13
CA ASN A 137 9.03 8.88 0.29
C ASN A 137 9.22 7.36 0.23
N GLN A 138 8.13 6.58 0.05
CA GLN A 138 8.16 5.13 0.00
C GLN A 138 8.35 4.64 -1.44
N ALA A 139 9.44 3.90 -1.68
CA ALA A 139 9.83 3.49 -3.03
C ALA A 139 8.81 2.53 -3.66
N ASP A 140 8.27 1.59 -2.89
CA ASP A 140 7.24 0.65 -3.32
C ASP A 140 5.96 1.37 -3.79
N ILE A 141 5.43 2.31 -2.99
CA ILE A 141 4.28 3.14 -3.37
C ILE A 141 4.58 3.94 -4.64
N LYS A 142 5.78 4.54 -4.72
CA LYS A 142 6.19 5.33 -5.87
C LYS A 142 6.23 4.51 -7.15
N TYR A 143 6.81 3.31 -7.10
CA TYR A 143 6.92 2.44 -8.28
C TYR A 143 5.57 1.86 -8.71
N ASP A 144 4.69 1.54 -7.76
CA ASP A 144 3.31 1.18 -8.08
C ASP A 144 2.57 2.32 -8.78
N ALA A 145 2.67 3.54 -8.24
CA ALA A 145 2.05 4.72 -8.82
C ALA A 145 2.57 5.00 -10.24
N LEU A 146 3.89 4.93 -10.47
CA LEU A 146 4.49 5.07 -11.81
C LEU A 146 3.95 4.02 -12.80
N ARG A 147 3.82 2.76 -12.36
CA ARG A 147 3.25 1.69 -13.19
C ARG A 147 1.80 2.00 -13.60
N PHE A 148 0.94 2.38 -12.64
CA PHE A 148 -0.45 2.73 -12.94
C PHE A 148 -0.58 4.00 -13.80
N LEU A 149 0.28 4.98 -13.56
CA LEU A 149 0.37 6.20 -14.37
C LEU A 149 0.69 5.86 -15.83
N ALA A 150 1.65 4.97 -16.07
CA ALA A 150 2.00 4.52 -17.40
C ALA A 150 0.83 3.83 -18.11
N TYR A 151 0.11 2.94 -17.41
CA TYR A 151 -1.09 2.29 -17.97
C TYR A 151 -2.18 3.29 -18.34
N ALA A 152 -2.46 4.25 -17.46
CA ALA A 152 -3.48 5.26 -17.73
C ALA A 152 -3.10 6.16 -18.92
N TYR A 153 -1.83 6.57 -19.04
CA TYR A 153 -1.36 7.31 -20.21
C TYR A 153 -1.44 6.50 -21.50
N LYS A 154 -1.10 5.21 -21.45
CA LYS A 154 -1.24 4.30 -22.59
C LYS A 154 -2.70 4.23 -23.07
N VAL A 155 -3.66 4.08 -22.15
CA VAL A 155 -5.10 4.08 -22.50
C VAL A 155 -5.52 5.38 -23.20
N LYS A 156 -4.97 6.53 -22.77
CA LYS A 156 -5.22 7.83 -23.42
C LYS A 156 -4.50 8.00 -24.77
N GLY A 157 -3.76 6.99 -25.24
CA GLY A 157 -2.95 7.07 -26.46
C GLY A 157 -1.67 7.91 -26.30
N ASN A 158 -1.33 8.34 -25.08
CA ASN A 158 -0.12 9.13 -24.82
C ASN A 158 1.05 8.22 -24.45
N LEU A 159 1.59 7.54 -25.46
CA LEU A 159 2.71 6.60 -25.26
C LEU A 159 3.98 7.29 -24.75
N LYS A 160 4.23 8.55 -25.14
CA LYS A 160 5.41 9.31 -24.69
C LYS A 160 5.40 9.53 -23.17
N SER A 161 4.25 9.90 -22.60
CA SER A 161 4.14 10.05 -21.15
C SER A 161 4.12 8.70 -20.43
N ALA A 162 3.59 7.66 -21.06
CA ALA A 162 3.69 6.30 -20.51
C ALA A 162 5.15 5.85 -20.39
N GLU A 163 5.93 6.04 -21.44
CA GLU A 163 7.37 5.76 -21.49
C GLU A 163 8.13 6.58 -20.43
N ALA A 164 7.89 7.89 -20.35
CA ALA A 164 8.52 8.76 -19.35
C ALA A 164 8.21 8.36 -17.89
N ALA A 165 7.04 7.76 -17.62
CA ALA A 165 6.72 7.19 -16.31
C ALA A 165 7.47 5.86 -16.07
N ILE A 166 7.59 5.01 -17.09
CA ILE A 166 8.31 3.72 -17.02
C ILE A 166 9.81 3.93 -16.78
N GLU A 167 10.44 4.91 -17.43
CA GLU A 167 11.87 5.24 -17.27
C GLU A 167 12.27 5.65 -15.84
N GLN A 168 11.29 5.99 -14.99
CA GLN A 168 11.52 6.28 -13.58
C GLN A 168 11.46 5.03 -12.68
N ILE A 169 10.99 3.89 -13.22
CA ILE A 169 10.95 2.61 -12.51
C ILE A 169 12.33 1.96 -12.65
N PRO A 170 13.01 1.60 -11.55
CA PRO A 170 14.33 1.01 -11.64
C PRO A 170 14.27 -0.40 -12.19
N GLU A 171 15.34 -0.81 -12.88
CA GLU A 171 15.58 -2.21 -13.18
C GLU A 171 15.92 -2.97 -11.88
N ILE A 172 15.15 -4.02 -11.58
CA ILE A 172 15.29 -4.80 -10.35
C ILE A 172 16.09 -6.07 -10.64
N TYR A 173 17.37 -6.06 -10.31
CA TYR A 173 18.28 -7.19 -10.52
C TYR A 173 18.29 -8.22 -9.37
N PHE A 174 17.79 -7.83 -8.20
CA PHE A 174 17.63 -8.69 -7.03
C PHE A 174 16.40 -8.26 -6.22
N THR A 175 15.79 -9.21 -5.51
CA THR A 175 14.62 -8.95 -4.67
C THR A 175 14.90 -9.35 -3.23
N LYS A 176 14.12 -8.83 -2.29
CA LYS A 176 14.14 -9.30 -0.90
C LYS A 176 14.01 -10.82 -0.79
N LEU A 177 13.16 -11.44 -1.60
CA LEU A 177 12.94 -12.89 -1.56
C LEU A 177 14.15 -13.65 -2.08
N THR A 178 14.79 -13.16 -3.14
CA THR A 178 16.04 -13.71 -3.67
C THR A 178 17.15 -13.67 -2.61
N GLU A 179 17.36 -12.52 -1.97
CA GLU A 179 18.39 -12.38 -0.93
C GLU A 179 18.09 -13.22 0.32
N MET A 180 16.81 -13.30 0.72
CA MET A 180 16.40 -14.18 1.82
C MET A 180 16.67 -15.66 1.50
N ALA A 181 16.45 -16.09 0.26
CA ALA A 181 16.72 -17.47 -0.17
C ALA A 181 18.22 -17.80 -0.19
N TYR A 182 19.08 -16.83 -0.52
CA TYR A 182 20.52 -17.01 -0.55
C TYR A 182 21.18 -16.94 0.83
N LEU A 183 20.76 -16.00 1.68
CA LEU A 183 21.48 -15.63 2.89
C LEU A 183 20.92 -16.24 4.18
N LEU A 184 19.63 -16.55 4.24
CA LEU A 184 19.00 -17.11 5.44
C LEU A 184 19.06 -18.64 5.46
N GLU A 185 18.68 -19.23 6.58
CA GLU A 185 18.63 -20.68 6.77
C GLU A 185 17.23 -21.15 7.19
N GLY A 186 17.00 -22.46 7.12
CA GLY A 186 15.75 -23.08 7.58
C GLY A 186 14.50 -22.61 6.85
N LYS A 187 13.41 -22.42 7.60
CA LYS A 187 12.07 -22.13 7.06
C LYS A 187 11.99 -20.81 6.26
N PRO A 188 12.53 -19.67 6.72
CA PRO A 188 12.50 -18.42 5.95
C PRO A 188 13.16 -18.52 4.57
N LYS A 189 14.28 -19.24 4.45
CA LYS A 189 14.94 -19.51 3.16
C LYS A 189 14.02 -20.27 2.22
N TYR A 190 13.44 -21.37 2.70
CA TYR A 190 12.55 -22.20 1.89
C TYR A 190 11.32 -21.40 1.40
N GLU A 191 10.65 -20.67 2.28
CA GLU A 191 9.46 -19.88 1.94
C GLU A 191 9.78 -18.77 0.92
N ALA A 192 10.93 -18.09 1.09
CA ALA A 192 11.38 -17.07 0.16
C ALA A 192 11.74 -17.67 -1.21
N ALA A 193 12.46 -18.79 -1.24
CA ALA A 193 12.81 -19.49 -2.47
C ALA A 193 11.57 -19.99 -3.22
N GLU A 194 10.63 -20.62 -2.53
CA GLU A 194 9.37 -21.06 -3.12
C GLU A 194 8.61 -19.89 -3.73
N LYS A 195 8.43 -18.79 -2.98
CA LYS A 195 7.70 -17.62 -3.47
C LYS A 195 8.39 -16.95 -4.67
N GLN A 196 9.72 -16.74 -4.60
CA GLN A 196 10.47 -16.09 -5.68
C GLN A 196 10.50 -16.96 -6.94
N LYS A 197 10.62 -18.29 -6.80
CA LYS A 197 10.55 -19.23 -7.92
C LYS A 197 9.27 -19.04 -8.74
N TRP A 198 8.13 -18.93 -8.06
CA TRP A 198 6.83 -18.74 -8.70
C TRP A 198 6.68 -17.38 -9.38
N ILE A 199 7.07 -16.30 -8.70
CA ILE A 199 7.06 -14.95 -9.30
C ILE A 199 7.91 -14.92 -10.57
N SER A 200 9.08 -15.57 -10.53
CA SER A 200 10.00 -15.62 -11.67
C SER A 200 9.42 -16.44 -12.83
N PHE A 201 8.78 -17.57 -12.52
CA PHE A 201 8.09 -18.40 -13.51
C PHE A 201 6.94 -17.64 -14.20
N GLU A 202 6.08 -16.99 -13.41
CA GLU A 202 4.97 -16.21 -13.95
C GLU A 202 5.45 -15.08 -14.87
N ASN A 203 6.48 -14.35 -14.44
CA ASN A 203 7.07 -13.28 -15.24
C ASN A 203 7.71 -13.82 -16.53
N LEU A 204 8.40 -14.95 -16.48
CA LEU A 204 8.98 -15.59 -17.67
C LEU A 204 7.89 -15.90 -18.70
N ILE A 205 6.81 -16.58 -18.30
CA ILE A 205 5.71 -16.94 -19.21
C ILE A 205 5.05 -15.68 -19.80
N GLN A 206 4.83 -14.64 -18.99
CA GLN A 206 4.28 -13.37 -19.47
C GLN A 206 5.20 -12.69 -20.50
N MET A 207 6.50 -12.67 -20.27
CA MET A 207 7.45 -12.06 -21.21
C MET A 207 7.58 -12.86 -22.50
N MET A 208 7.52 -14.19 -22.44
CA MET A 208 7.47 -15.05 -23.64
C MET A 208 6.23 -14.73 -24.49
N GLU A 209 5.07 -14.51 -23.88
CA GLU A 209 3.87 -14.08 -24.62
C GLU A 209 4.05 -12.68 -25.24
N LYS A 210 4.73 -11.75 -24.57
CA LYS A 210 5.04 -10.43 -25.14
C LYS A 210 5.99 -10.50 -26.33
N LEU A 211 6.95 -11.42 -26.31
CA LEU A 211 7.80 -11.70 -27.47
C LEU A 211 7.00 -12.32 -28.63
N ALA A 212 6.08 -13.23 -28.34
CA ALA A 212 5.19 -13.80 -29.36
C ALA A 212 4.29 -12.72 -30.00
N GLU A 213 3.66 -11.86 -29.21
CA GLU A 213 2.87 -10.71 -29.70
C GLU A 213 3.72 -9.79 -30.61
N TYR A 214 4.98 -9.56 -30.24
CA TYR A 214 5.91 -8.80 -31.07
C TYR A 214 6.17 -9.50 -32.41
N TYR A 215 6.52 -10.78 -32.42
CA TYR A 215 6.76 -11.54 -33.66
C TYR A 215 5.53 -11.52 -34.58
N GLU A 216 4.32 -11.67 -34.04
CA GLU A 216 3.09 -11.55 -34.82
C GLU A 216 2.92 -10.18 -35.45
N SER A 217 3.20 -9.11 -34.69
CA SER A 217 3.14 -7.73 -35.21
C SER A 217 4.11 -7.48 -36.37
N GLN A 218 5.21 -8.26 -36.45
CA GLN A 218 6.19 -8.22 -37.53
C GLN A 218 5.89 -9.22 -38.66
N GLY A 219 4.79 -9.98 -38.59
CA GLY A 219 4.44 -11.01 -39.56
C GLY A 219 5.23 -12.32 -39.41
N MET A 220 6.03 -12.47 -38.34
CA MET A 220 6.88 -13.63 -38.03
C MET A 220 6.10 -14.72 -37.30
N LYS A 221 5.08 -15.29 -37.97
CA LYS A 221 4.14 -16.23 -37.34
C LYS A 221 4.80 -17.51 -36.81
N ALA A 222 5.78 -18.05 -37.54
CA ALA A 222 6.46 -19.28 -37.14
C ALA A 222 7.25 -19.08 -35.83
N GLU A 223 7.88 -17.91 -35.66
CA GLU A 223 8.61 -17.52 -34.47
C GLU A 223 7.69 -17.28 -33.29
N ALA A 224 6.53 -16.66 -33.51
CA ALA A 224 5.50 -16.50 -32.49
C ALA A 224 4.99 -17.86 -31.96
N ILE A 225 4.63 -18.78 -32.87
CA ILE A 225 4.19 -20.14 -32.53
C ILE A 225 5.28 -20.86 -31.75
N LYS A 226 6.52 -20.82 -32.23
CA LYS A 226 7.67 -21.45 -31.57
C LYS A 226 7.89 -20.92 -30.14
N GLU A 227 7.69 -19.63 -29.90
CA GLU A 227 7.84 -19.04 -28.58
C GLU A 227 6.72 -19.49 -27.62
N ARG A 228 5.47 -19.52 -28.10
CA ARG A 228 4.32 -20.04 -27.35
C ARG A 228 4.43 -21.53 -27.02
N GLU A 229 4.92 -22.34 -27.96
CA GLU A 229 5.18 -23.77 -27.72
C GLU A 229 6.23 -24.01 -26.62
N LYS A 230 7.28 -23.17 -26.55
CA LYS A 230 8.24 -23.24 -25.44
C LYS A 230 7.56 -22.89 -24.12
N ALA A 231 6.72 -21.86 -24.10
CA ALA A 231 6.00 -21.45 -22.88
C ALA A 231 5.09 -22.58 -22.37
N LEU A 232 4.37 -23.27 -23.27
CA LEU A 232 3.55 -24.45 -22.90
C LEU A 232 4.40 -25.56 -22.28
N LYS A 233 5.59 -25.85 -22.82
CA LYS A 233 6.50 -26.84 -22.21
C LYS A 233 6.94 -26.46 -20.80
N PHE A 234 7.18 -25.18 -20.54
CA PHE A 234 7.50 -24.71 -19.20
C PHE A 234 6.32 -24.87 -18.23
N ILE A 235 5.10 -24.59 -18.70
CA ILE A 235 3.86 -24.77 -17.93
C ILE A 235 3.66 -26.24 -17.56
N ASP A 236 3.84 -27.17 -18.50
CA ASP A 236 3.68 -28.60 -18.26
C ASP A 236 4.70 -29.16 -17.25
N LEU A 237 5.88 -28.55 -17.11
CA LEU A 237 6.91 -28.99 -16.16
C LEU A 237 6.61 -28.64 -14.69
N VAL A 238 5.63 -27.77 -14.45
CA VAL A 238 5.50 -27.02 -13.20
C VAL A 238 4.24 -27.39 -12.40
N GLU A 239 3.47 -28.41 -12.83
CA GLU A 239 2.23 -28.86 -12.17
C GLU A 239 2.32 -28.90 -10.63
N ASN A 240 1.54 -28.05 -9.96
CA ASN A 240 1.53 -27.90 -8.50
C ASN A 240 0.16 -27.42 -7.99
N SER A 241 -0.41 -28.20 -7.07
CA SER A 241 -1.74 -28.01 -6.49
C SER A 241 -2.01 -26.65 -5.83
N ALA A 242 -0.97 -25.91 -5.44
CA ALA A 242 -1.13 -24.58 -4.83
C ALA A 242 -1.44 -23.48 -5.86
N TYR A 243 -1.13 -23.68 -7.14
CA TYR A 243 -1.17 -22.62 -8.17
C TYR A 243 -1.74 -23.08 -9.52
N ASP A 244 -2.42 -24.23 -9.55
CA ASP A 244 -3.05 -24.80 -10.75
C ASP A 244 -3.96 -23.80 -11.49
N VAL A 245 -4.56 -22.84 -10.77
CA VAL A 245 -5.39 -21.77 -11.37
C VAL A 245 -4.59 -20.88 -12.32
N TYR A 246 -3.38 -20.46 -11.93
CA TYR A 246 -2.52 -19.60 -12.76
C TYR A 246 -1.93 -20.38 -13.94
N VAL A 247 -1.45 -21.60 -13.67
CA VAL A 247 -0.96 -22.54 -14.68
C VAL A 247 -2.04 -22.75 -15.74
N SER A 248 -3.28 -23.03 -15.31
CA SER A 248 -4.43 -23.22 -16.21
C SER A 248 -4.77 -21.95 -16.99
N PHE A 249 -4.74 -20.78 -16.36
CA PHE A 249 -4.99 -19.50 -17.03
C PHE A 249 -4.02 -19.26 -18.19
N PHE A 250 -2.71 -19.38 -17.94
CA PHE A 250 -1.71 -19.18 -18.98
C PHE A 250 -1.79 -20.26 -20.07
N ASN A 251 -1.99 -21.52 -19.68
CA ASN A 251 -2.14 -22.63 -20.63
C ASN A 251 -3.31 -22.38 -21.60
N ASN A 252 -4.48 -22.02 -21.06
CA ASN A 252 -5.67 -21.71 -21.87
C ASN A 252 -5.45 -20.48 -22.76
N LYS A 253 -4.87 -19.41 -22.22
CA LYS A 253 -4.60 -18.19 -23.00
C LYS A 253 -3.66 -18.47 -24.18
N ILE A 254 -2.57 -19.21 -23.95
CA ILE A 254 -1.59 -19.52 -24.99
C ILE A 254 -2.16 -20.48 -26.03
N LYS A 255 -2.93 -21.50 -25.62
CA LYS A 255 -3.59 -22.42 -26.55
C LYS A 255 -4.58 -21.72 -27.47
N ASN A 256 -5.40 -20.80 -26.94
CA ASN A 256 -6.33 -20.01 -27.76
C ASN A 256 -5.62 -19.14 -28.81
N ASN A 257 -4.34 -18.77 -28.59
CA ASN A 257 -3.54 -17.99 -29.53
C ASN A 257 -2.78 -18.86 -30.56
N LEU A 258 -2.93 -20.18 -30.51
CA LEU A 258 -2.34 -21.12 -31.47
C LEU A 258 -3.37 -21.65 -32.50
N GLU A 259 -4.66 -21.50 -32.23
CA GLU A 259 -5.79 -21.85 -33.13
C GLU A 259 -6.08 -20.75 -34.15
#